data_AF-A0ABD6CTB9-F1
#
_entry.id   AF-A0ABD6CTB9-F1
#
_cell.length_a   1.000
_cell.length_b   1.000
_cell.length_c   1.000
_cell.angle_alpha   90.00
_cell.angle_beta   90.00
_cell.angle_gamma   90.00
#
_symmetry.space_group_name_H-M   'P 1'
#
loop_
_entity.id
_entity.type
_entity.pdbx_description
1 polymer ?
#
loop_
_entity_poly.entity_id
_entity_poly.type
_entity_poly.pdbx_seq_one_letter_code
_entity_poly.pdbx_strand_id
1 'polypeptide(L)'
;MSSPAVYDHVFPPDDAGYPPGVYRVVGVTDGSVTLLRVADGDGRRVATGETLTVERDAFAAFTPAPNPDGSRSFEAVADAGYWSVRAFVRQLRARPLRSGPAIAAVLFGIGGDRFLDLPAPAFTVLVLAGSLALAALGSGRL
;
A
#
# COMPACT_ATOMS: atom_id res chain seq x y z
N MET A 1 -4.96 8.28 32.43
CA MET A 1 -4.62 7.59 31.17
C MET A 1 -4.11 6.20 31.50
N SER A 2 -4.25 5.23 30.60
CA SER A 2 -3.62 3.91 30.74
C SER A 2 -2.10 4.05 30.81
N SER A 3 -1.43 3.15 31.53
CA SER A 3 0.03 3.09 31.55
C SER A 3 0.59 3.02 30.12
N PRO A 4 1.67 3.77 29.79
CA PRO A 4 2.28 3.70 28.46
C PRO A 4 2.72 2.27 28.14
N ALA A 5 2.36 1.79 26.96
CA ALA A 5 2.85 0.55 26.40
C ALA A 5 3.66 0.80 25.13
N VAL A 6 4.67 -0.04 24.88
CA VAL A 6 5.41 -0.01 23.61
C VAL A 6 4.42 -0.26 22.47
N TYR A 7 4.59 0.49 21.37
CA TYR A 7 3.68 0.60 20.22
C TYR A 7 2.44 1.48 20.39
N ASP A 8 2.20 2.08 21.57
CA ASP A 8 1.20 3.13 21.67
C ASP A 8 1.56 4.33 20.79
N HIS A 9 0.55 4.96 20.21
CA HIS A 9 0.70 6.15 19.38
C HIS A 9 0.05 7.33 20.10
N VAL A 10 0.72 8.47 20.07
CA VAL A 10 0.29 9.67 20.77
C VAL A 10 0.58 10.94 19.97
N PHE A 11 -0.23 11.96 20.21
CA PHE A 11 0.04 13.35 19.84
C PHE A 11 0.70 14.08 21.02
N PRO A 12 1.70 14.93 20.76
CA PRO A 12 2.26 15.80 21.79
C PRO A 12 1.23 16.86 22.20
N PRO A 13 1.35 17.44 23.41
CA PRO A 13 0.61 18.64 23.76
C PRO A 13 1.04 19.82 22.89
N ASP A 14 0.11 20.67 22.48
CA ASP A 14 0.36 21.81 21.57
C ASP A 14 1.42 22.79 22.11
N ASP A 15 1.47 23.01 23.43
CA ASP A 15 2.34 24.00 24.07
C ASP A 15 3.66 23.42 24.60
N ALA A 16 3.97 22.16 24.32
CA ALA A 16 5.13 21.49 24.90
C ALA A 16 6.44 21.68 24.11
N GLY A 17 6.41 22.41 22.99
CA GLY A 17 7.59 22.70 22.16
C GLY A 17 8.10 21.51 21.33
N TYR A 18 7.33 20.42 21.25
CA TYR A 18 7.65 19.28 20.39
C TYR A 18 7.21 19.56 18.95
N PRO A 19 7.94 19.07 17.94
CA PRO A 19 7.48 19.12 16.56
C PRO A 19 6.08 18.48 16.42
N PRO A 20 5.16 19.08 15.64
CA PRO A 20 3.84 18.50 15.45
C PRO A 20 3.93 17.16 14.74
N GLY A 21 3.03 16.25 15.11
CA GLY A 21 2.88 14.95 14.47
C GLY A 21 2.56 13.81 15.42
N VAL A 22 2.68 12.57 14.91
CA VAL A 22 2.40 11.35 15.67
C VAL A 22 3.70 10.74 16.16
N TYR A 23 3.70 10.35 17.43
CA TYR A 23 4.82 9.68 18.08
C TYR A 23 4.43 8.29 18.52
N ARG A 24 5.35 7.33 18.38
CA ARG A 24 5.21 5.96 18.82
C ARG A 24 6.07 5.69 20.04
N VAL A 25 5.50 5.09 21.08
CA VAL A 25 6.26 4.61 22.24
C VAL A 25 7.17 3.46 21.80
N VAL A 26 8.47 3.64 21.98
CA VAL A 26 9.51 2.64 21.64
C VAL A 26 10.23 2.10 22.88
N GLY A 27 10.07 2.75 24.03
CA GLY A 27 10.64 2.28 25.29
C GLY A 27 9.91 2.88 26.49
N VAL A 28 9.79 2.08 27.54
CA VAL A 28 9.19 2.49 28.82
C VAL A 28 10.13 2.04 29.94
N THR A 29 10.51 2.98 30.81
CA THR A 29 11.25 2.71 32.04
C THR A 29 10.44 3.22 33.23
N ASP A 30 10.94 3.02 34.45
CA ASP A 30 10.22 3.45 35.65
C ASP A 30 9.98 4.96 35.69
N GLY A 31 10.95 5.76 35.22
CA GLY A 31 10.90 7.23 35.24
C GLY A 31 10.66 7.92 33.89
N SER A 32 10.72 7.21 32.77
CA SER A 32 10.69 7.85 31.44
C SER A 32 10.02 7.02 30.36
N VAL A 33 9.55 7.71 29.32
CA VAL A 33 9.01 7.12 28.10
C VAL A 33 9.81 7.64 26.92
N THR A 34 10.31 6.74 26.07
CA THR A 34 11.00 7.09 24.83
C THR A 34 10.03 6.98 23.67
N LEU A 35 9.94 8.04 22.88
CA LEU A 35 9.02 8.20 21.78
C LEU A 35 9.79 8.40 20.46
N LEU A 36 9.32 7.80 19.38
CA LEU A 36 9.83 7.96 18.02
C LEU A 36 8.81 8.74 17.20
N ARG A 37 9.22 9.81 16.52
CA ARG A 37 8.34 10.51 15.57
C ARG A 37 8.11 9.65 14.34
N VAL A 38 6.85 9.35 14.02
CA VAL A 38 6.46 8.46 12.92
C VAL A 38 5.61 9.15 11.86
N ALA A 39 4.99 10.28 12.18
CA ALA A 39 4.32 11.14 11.22
C ALA A 39 4.51 12.63 11.55
N ASP A 40 4.39 13.50 10.54
CA ASP A 40 4.36 14.95 10.71
C ASP A 40 2.97 15.48 11.07
N GLY A 41 2.85 16.80 11.22
CA GLY A 41 1.58 17.48 11.55
C GLY A 41 0.49 17.34 10.47
N ASP A 42 0.88 17.00 9.23
CA ASP A 42 -0.06 16.72 8.14
C ASP A 42 -0.47 15.23 8.09
N GLY A 43 0.03 14.42 9.02
CA GLY A 43 -0.21 12.98 9.06
C GLY A 43 0.61 12.18 8.04
N ARG A 44 1.61 12.79 7.39
CA ARG A 44 2.51 12.07 6.47
C ARG A 44 3.57 11.33 7.26
N ARG A 45 3.92 10.12 6.81
CA ARG A 45 4.97 9.32 7.45
C ARG A 45 6.32 10.04 7.42
N VAL A 46 7.02 9.98 8.54
CA VAL A 46 8.37 10.52 8.71
C VAL A 46 9.30 9.39 9.16
N ALA A 47 10.47 9.30 8.53
CA ALA A 47 11.48 8.27 8.80
C ALA A 47 12.83 8.91 9.20
N THR A 48 12.80 9.95 10.03
CA THR A 48 14.00 10.67 10.48
C THR A 48 14.78 9.90 11.54
N GLY A 49 14.17 8.92 12.20
CA GLY A 49 14.75 8.29 13.38
C GLY A 49 14.77 9.20 14.61
N GLU A 50 14.02 10.31 14.57
CA GLU A 50 13.97 11.30 15.64
C GLU A 50 13.27 10.73 16.87
N THR A 51 14.04 10.55 17.95
CA THR A 51 13.54 10.09 19.24
C THR A 51 13.59 11.21 20.28
N LEU A 52 12.56 11.27 21.12
CA LEU A 52 12.57 12.09 22.33
C LEU A 52 12.29 11.23 23.55
N THR A 53 12.84 11.61 24.68
CA THR A 53 12.58 10.98 25.97
C THR A 53 11.87 11.98 26.85
N VAL A 54 10.70 11.61 27.36
CA VAL A 54 9.90 12.41 28.28
C VAL A 54 9.84 11.74 29.64
N GLU A 55 9.74 12.55 30.69
CA GLU A 55 9.40 12.02 31.99
C GLU A 55 8.01 11.38 31.96
N ARG A 56 7.84 10.34 32.78
CA ARG A 56 6.59 9.57 32.82
C ARG A 56 5.38 10.40 33.20
N ASP A 57 5.56 11.41 34.05
CA ASP A 57 4.49 12.32 34.45
C ASP A 57 4.12 13.29 33.32
N ALA A 58 5.12 13.78 32.57
CA ALA A 58 4.90 14.62 31.39
C ALA A 58 4.19 13.85 30.26
N PHE A 59 4.41 12.53 30.15
CA PHE A 59 3.71 11.68 29.19
C PHE A 59 2.18 11.70 29.40
N ALA A 60 1.68 11.95 30.61
CA ALA A 60 0.24 12.00 30.87
C ALA A 60 -0.48 13.17 30.18
N ALA A 61 0.25 14.17 29.67
CA ALA A 61 -0.31 15.26 28.88
C ALA A 61 -0.50 14.90 27.39
N PHE A 62 0.11 13.80 26.93
CA PHE A 62 -0.02 13.35 25.54
C PHE A 62 -1.41 12.75 25.33
N THR A 63 -1.95 12.86 24.12
CA THR A 63 -3.26 12.26 23.78
C THR A 63 -3.12 11.08 22.84
N PRO A 64 -3.94 10.02 22.94
CA PRO A 64 -3.85 8.87 22.05
C PRO A 64 -4.06 9.26 20.58
N ALA A 65 -3.22 8.71 19.70
CA ALA A 65 -3.29 8.91 18.27
C ALA A 65 -3.67 7.60 17.55
N PRO A 66 -4.38 7.67 16.42
CA PRO A 66 -4.58 6.50 15.56
C PRO A 66 -3.23 6.03 14.98
N ASN A 67 -3.12 4.73 14.74
CA ASN A 67 -1.94 4.17 14.09
C ASN A 67 -1.82 4.74 12.66
N PRO A 68 -0.74 5.46 12.32
CA PRO A 68 -0.56 6.04 10.99
C PRO A 68 -0.48 4.98 9.88
N ASP A 69 -0.21 3.71 10.22
CA ASP A 69 -0.13 2.60 9.26
C ASP A 69 -1.52 2.09 8.83
N GLY A 70 -2.58 2.47 9.55
CA GLY A 70 -3.94 1.99 9.30
C GLY A 70 -4.66 2.67 8.12
N SER A 71 -4.18 3.84 7.68
CA SER A 71 -4.82 4.61 6.61
C SER A 71 -3.96 4.60 5.34
N ARG A 72 -4.34 3.79 4.35
CA ARG A 72 -3.78 3.93 3.00
C ARG A 72 -4.43 5.16 2.36
N SER A 73 -3.62 6.18 2.04
CA SER A 73 -4.10 7.31 1.26
C SER A 73 -4.53 6.85 -0.14
N PHE A 74 -5.42 7.62 -0.78
CA PHE A 74 -5.83 7.37 -2.16
C PHE A 74 -4.62 7.36 -3.12
N GLU A 75 -3.66 8.27 -2.90
CA GLU A 75 -2.41 8.34 -3.65
C GLU A 75 -1.60 7.04 -3.53
N ALA A 76 -1.48 6.49 -2.31
CA ALA A 76 -0.77 5.22 -2.10
C ALA A 76 -1.45 4.04 -2.82
N VAL A 77 -2.79 4.05 -2.94
CA VAL A 77 -3.54 3.05 -3.71
C VAL A 77 -3.28 3.22 -5.21
N ALA A 78 -3.29 4.45 -5.71
CA ALA A 78 -3.03 4.75 -7.11
C ALA A 78 -1.59 4.36 -7.51
N ASP A 79 -0.60 4.68 -6.69
CA ASP A 79 0.80 4.32 -6.90
C ASP A 79 0.99 2.80 -6.89
N ALA A 80 0.38 2.10 -5.93
CA ALA A 80 0.41 0.64 -5.90
C ALA A 80 -0.21 0.03 -7.17
N GLY A 81 -1.30 0.62 -7.68
CA GLY A 81 -1.92 0.24 -8.94
C GLY A 81 -0.98 0.44 -10.14
N TYR A 82 -0.37 1.63 -10.23
CA TYR A 82 0.60 1.96 -11.28
C TYR A 82 1.76 0.96 -11.32
N TRP A 83 2.38 0.69 -10.17
CA TRP A 83 3.50 -0.25 -10.08
C TRP A 83 3.08 -1.68 -10.42
N SER A 84 1.87 -2.08 -10.01
CA SER A 84 1.31 -3.40 -10.34
C SER A 84 1.12 -3.56 -11.84
N VAL A 85 0.49 -2.58 -12.51
CA VAL A 85 0.29 -2.59 -13.97
C VAL A 85 1.63 -2.57 -14.70
N ARG A 86 2.57 -1.73 -14.25
CA ARG A 86 3.91 -1.64 -14.86
C ARG A 86 4.66 -2.96 -14.75
N ALA A 87 4.63 -3.62 -13.59
CA ALA A 87 5.25 -4.93 -13.38
C ALA A 87 4.61 -6.00 -14.28
N PHE A 88 3.28 -6.04 -14.35
CA PHE A 88 2.52 -6.95 -15.20
C PHE A 88 2.89 -6.80 -16.68
N VAL A 89 2.94 -5.58 -17.20
CA VAL A 89 3.35 -5.30 -18.60
C VAL A 89 4.79 -5.72 -18.85
N ARG A 90 5.70 -5.46 -17.90
CA ARG A 90 7.10 -5.88 -18.01
C ARG A 90 7.22 -7.42 -18.05
N GLN A 91 6.42 -8.13 -17.24
CA GLN A 91 6.36 -9.58 -17.22
C GLN A 91 5.91 -10.15 -18.58
N LEU A 92 4.86 -9.57 -19.17
CA LEU A 92 4.33 -9.96 -20.47
C LEU A 92 5.35 -9.76 -21.61
N ARG A 93 6.05 -8.60 -21.59
CA ARG A 93 7.08 -8.27 -22.59
C ARG A 93 8.31 -9.17 -22.49
N ALA A 94 8.65 -9.64 -21.29
CA ALA A 94 9.78 -10.55 -21.10
C ALA A 94 9.54 -11.96 -21.68
N ARG A 95 8.29 -12.32 -21.99
CA ARG A 95 7.92 -13.67 -22.47
C ARG A 95 6.99 -13.64 -23.68
N PRO A 96 7.42 -13.03 -24.80
CA PRO A 96 6.55 -12.75 -25.95
C PRO A 96 5.96 -14.02 -26.58
N LEU A 97 6.70 -15.14 -26.57
CA LEU A 97 6.23 -16.41 -27.11
C LEU A 97 5.06 -17.02 -26.32
N ARG A 98 4.95 -16.71 -25.02
CA ARG A 98 3.85 -17.21 -24.17
C ARG A 98 2.70 -16.20 -24.09
N SER A 99 3.00 -14.90 -24.04
CA SER A 99 1.99 -13.84 -23.91
C SER A 99 1.31 -13.51 -25.24
N GLY A 100 2.00 -13.62 -26.37
CA GLY A 100 1.49 -13.29 -27.70
C GLY A 100 0.17 -13.98 -28.06
N PRO A 101 0.07 -15.33 -27.95
CA PRO A 101 -1.18 -16.04 -28.24
C PRO A 101 -2.34 -15.62 -27.33
N ALA A 102 -2.07 -15.33 -26.06
CA ALA A 102 -3.10 -14.87 -25.12
C ALA A 102 -3.58 -13.46 -25.44
N ILE A 103 -2.68 -12.54 -25.83
CA ILE A 103 -3.04 -11.21 -26.32
C ILE A 103 -3.88 -11.33 -27.60
N ALA A 104 -3.44 -12.17 -28.54
CA ALA A 104 -4.17 -12.40 -29.79
C ALA A 104 -5.57 -12.95 -29.53
N ALA A 105 -5.72 -13.92 -28.62
CA ALA A 105 -7.01 -14.48 -28.23
C ALA A 105 -7.99 -13.42 -27.69
N VAL A 106 -7.53 -12.50 -26.84
CA VAL A 106 -8.37 -11.40 -26.34
C VAL A 106 -8.76 -10.44 -27.46
N LEU A 107 -7.80 -10.01 -28.28
CA LEU A 107 -8.07 -9.09 -29.39
C LEU A 107 -9.05 -9.69 -30.42
N PHE A 108 -8.88 -10.97 -30.73
CA PHE A 108 -9.78 -11.71 -31.62
C PHE A 108 -11.15 -11.93 -30.98
N GLY A 109 -11.22 -12.17 -29.67
CA GLY A 109 -12.49 -12.26 -28.96
C GLY A 109 -13.28 -10.94 -28.95
N ILE A 110 -12.60 -9.78 -28.97
CA ILE A 110 -13.26 -8.46 -28.92
C ILE A 110 -13.75 -7.98 -30.29
N GLY A 111 -13.03 -8.29 -31.38
CA GLY A 111 -13.34 -7.74 -32.71
C GLY A 111 -13.22 -8.73 -33.87
N GLY A 112 -13.12 -10.02 -33.57
CA GLY A 112 -12.99 -11.09 -34.55
C GLY A 112 -14.29 -11.42 -35.29
N ASP A 113 -15.43 -10.95 -34.77
CA ASP A 113 -16.75 -11.04 -35.41
C ASP A 113 -16.77 -10.34 -36.78
N ARG A 114 -15.87 -9.39 -37.00
CA ARG A 114 -15.68 -8.70 -38.29
C ARG A 114 -14.91 -9.50 -39.33
N PHE A 115 -14.21 -10.56 -38.90
CA PHE A 115 -13.28 -11.31 -39.75
C PHE A 115 -13.68 -12.78 -39.91
N LEU A 116 -14.39 -13.36 -38.93
CA LEU A 116 -14.83 -14.75 -38.94
C LEU A 116 -16.31 -14.85 -38.54
N ASP A 117 -17.07 -15.63 -39.30
CA ASP A 117 -18.42 -16.05 -38.91
C ASP A 117 -18.33 -17.20 -37.89
N LEU A 118 -18.09 -16.84 -36.62
CA LEU A 118 -18.15 -17.77 -35.49
C LEU A 118 -19.38 -17.50 -34.63
N PRO A 119 -19.89 -18.51 -33.90
CA PRO A 119 -20.96 -18.30 -32.93
C PRO A 119 -20.53 -17.28 -31.87
N ALA A 120 -21.43 -16.36 -31.49
CA ALA A 120 -21.21 -15.38 -30.42
C ALA A 120 -20.55 -15.94 -29.14
N PRO A 121 -20.91 -17.13 -28.59
CA PRO A 121 -20.24 -17.65 -27.40
C PRO A 121 -18.76 -17.98 -27.62
N ALA A 122 -18.32 -18.27 -28.85
CA ALA A 122 -16.92 -18.56 -29.14
C ALA A 122 -16.03 -17.34 -28.88
N PHE A 123 -16.48 -16.15 -29.27
CA PHE A 123 -15.78 -14.90 -29.00
C PHE A 123 -15.69 -14.60 -27.50
N THR A 124 -16.78 -14.83 -26.75
CA THR A 124 -16.78 -14.72 -25.28
C THR A 124 -15.79 -15.68 -24.64
N VAL A 125 -15.75 -16.94 -25.08
CA VAL A 125 -14.79 -17.94 -24.58
C VAL A 125 -13.35 -17.50 -24.88
N LEU A 126 -13.08 -16.96 -26.07
CA LEU A 126 -11.77 -16.40 -26.46
C LEU A 126 -11.34 -15.25 -25.53
N VAL A 127 -12.25 -14.31 -25.23
CA VAL A 127 -11.99 -13.21 -24.29
C VAL A 127 -11.66 -13.76 -22.90
N LEU A 128 -12.48 -14.68 -22.39
CA LEU A 128 -12.30 -15.23 -21.03
C LEU A 128 -11.01 -16.05 -20.92
N ALA A 129 -10.77 -16.96 -21.86
CA ALA A 129 -9.58 -17.81 -21.87
C ALA A 129 -8.30 -16.98 -22.05
N GLY A 130 -8.30 -16.02 -22.97
CA GLY A 130 -7.19 -15.10 -23.19
C GLY A 130 -6.89 -14.24 -21.96
N SER A 131 -7.93 -13.69 -21.33
CA SER A 131 -7.78 -12.87 -20.11
C SER A 131 -7.22 -13.69 -18.94
N LEU A 132 -7.71 -14.92 -18.75
CA LEU A 132 -7.22 -15.82 -17.73
C LEU A 132 -5.75 -16.20 -17.97
N ALA A 133 -5.37 -16.48 -19.22
CA ALA A 133 -4.00 -16.78 -19.59
C ALA A 133 -3.07 -15.57 -19.35
N LEU A 134 -3.50 -14.34 -19.69
CA LEU A 134 -2.74 -13.12 -19.41
C LEU A 134 -2.57 -12.88 -17.90
N ALA A 135 -3.63 -13.09 -17.12
CA ALA A 135 -3.56 -12.98 -15.66
C ALA A 135 -2.55 -13.98 -15.08
N ALA A 136 -2.61 -15.25 -15.51
CA ALA A 136 -1.67 -16.28 -15.08
C ALA A 136 -0.22 -15.94 -15.44
N LEU A 137 0.04 -15.54 -16.68
CA LEU A 137 1.39 -15.21 -17.17
C LEU A 137 1.96 -13.93 -16.55
N GLY A 138 1.15 -12.88 -16.43
CA GLY A 138 1.58 -11.60 -15.90
C GLY A 138 1.66 -11.56 -14.36
N SER A 139 1.03 -12.50 -13.66
CA SER A 139 1.19 -12.68 -12.20
C SER A 139 2.57 -13.20 -11.79
N GLY A 140 3.36 -13.71 -12.73
CA GLY A 140 4.70 -14.25 -12.49
C GLY A 140 4.76 -15.57 -11.74
N ARG A 141 3.62 -16.26 -11.58
CA ARG A 141 3.54 -17.56 -10.91
C ARG A 141 3.90 -18.76 -11.80
N LEU A 142 4.12 -18.55 -13.09
CA LEU A 142 4.42 -19.56 -14.13
C LEU A 142 5.66 -19.17 -14.93
#